data_AF-A0A671EXI4-F1
#
_entry.id   AF-A0A671EXI4-F1
#
_cell.length_a   1.000
_cell.length_b   1.000
_cell.length_c   1.000
_cell.angle_alpha   90.00
_cell.angle_beta   90.00
_cell.angle_gamma   90.00
#
_symmetry.space_group_name_H-M   'P 1'
#
loop_
_entity.id
_entity.type
_entity.pdbx_description
1 polymer ?
#
loop_
_entity_poly.entity_id
_entity_poly.type
_entity_poly.pdbx_seq_one_letter_code
_entity_poly.pdbx_strand_id
1 'polypeptide(L)'
;MDSSSSSSAAGLGSVDPQLQHFIEVETQKQHFQRLLELCWEKCMDKPGPKLESRAEACFVNCVERFIDTISQKLSLKLTRGYFSFLYFELL
;
A
#
# COMPACT_ATOMS: atom_id res chain seq x y z
N MET A 1 -44.38 11.98 5.88
CA MET A 1 -44.01 11.34 7.15
C MET A 1 -43.20 10.12 6.76
N ASP A 2 -41.88 10.18 6.94
CA ASP A 2 -40.96 9.04 7.05
C ASP A 2 -39.69 9.60 7.71
N SER A 3 -39.76 9.73 9.03
CA SER A 3 -38.62 10.00 9.88
C SER A 3 -37.89 8.68 10.12
N SER A 4 -36.57 8.67 10.02
CA SER A 4 -35.69 7.91 10.91
C SER A 4 -34.24 8.32 10.71
N SER A 5 -33.83 9.36 11.43
CA SER A 5 -32.48 9.46 11.93
C SER A 5 -32.17 8.18 12.71
N SER A 6 -31.20 7.39 12.26
CA SER A 6 -30.62 6.31 13.06
C SER A 6 -29.13 6.56 13.17
N SER A 7 -28.80 7.33 14.20
CA SER A 7 -27.50 7.30 14.86
C SER A 7 -27.10 5.85 15.14
N SER A 8 -25.96 5.43 14.63
CA SER A 8 -25.27 4.21 15.07
C SER A 8 -23.83 4.55 15.39
N ALA A 9 -23.66 5.20 16.54
CA ALA A 9 -22.50 4.93 17.39
C ALA A 9 -22.72 3.56 18.03
N ALA A 10 -22.41 2.48 17.31
CA ALA A 10 -22.25 1.12 17.85
C ALA A 10 -21.77 0.19 16.72
N GLY A 11 -20.50 -0.20 16.72
CA GLY A 11 -19.99 -1.19 15.76
C GLY A 11 -18.49 -1.19 15.50
N LEU A 12 -17.65 -0.92 16.50
CA LEU A 12 -16.25 -1.35 16.42
C LEU A 12 -16.24 -2.87 16.61
N GLY A 13 -16.23 -3.67 15.53
CA GLY A 13 -16.05 -5.11 15.70
C GLY A 13 -16.21 -6.03 14.51
N SER A 14 -16.82 -5.64 13.40
CA SER A 14 -16.88 -6.49 12.22
C SER A 14 -16.85 -5.68 10.94
N VAL A 15 -15.64 -5.44 10.43
CA VAL A 15 -15.50 -5.08 9.01
C VAL A 15 -16.10 -6.22 8.21
N ASP A 16 -17.05 -5.92 7.33
CA ASP A 16 -17.67 -6.92 6.47
C ASP A 16 -16.57 -7.62 5.64
N PRO A 17 -16.51 -8.96 5.60
CA PRO A 17 -15.42 -9.69 4.96
C PRO A 17 -15.33 -9.43 3.44
N GLN A 18 -16.43 -9.08 2.77
CA GLN A 18 -16.40 -8.67 1.37
C GLN A 18 -15.76 -7.29 1.21
N LEU A 19 -16.05 -6.36 2.14
CA LEU A 19 -15.41 -5.05 2.18
C LEU A 19 -13.91 -5.16 2.50
N GLN A 20 -13.53 -6.02 3.46
CA GLN A 20 -12.13 -6.29 3.80
C GLN A 20 -11.34 -6.75 2.56
N HIS A 21 -11.87 -7.73 1.82
CA HIS A 21 -11.26 -8.23 0.59
C HIS A 21 -11.16 -7.13 -0.49
N PHE A 22 -12.20 -6.32 -0.66
CA PHE A 22 -12.16 -5.20 -1.60
C PHE A 22 -11.06 -4.18 -1.24
N ILE A 23 -10.93 -3.84 0.04
CA ILE A 23 -9.89 -2.93 0.54
C ILE A 23 -8.51 -3.52 0.26
N GLU A 24 -8.28 -4.81 0.50
CA GLU A 24 -7.00 -5.46 0.23
C GLU A 24 -6.61 -5.39 -1.25
N VAL A 25 -7.54 -5.71 -2.14
CA VAL A 25 -7.32 -5.65 -3.59
C VAL A 25 -7.03 -4.22 -4.06
N GLU A 26 -7.81 -3.24 -3.62
CA GLU A 26 -7.60 -1.83 -4.00
C GLU A 26 -6.31 -1.26 -3.40
N THR A 27 -5.95 -1.69 -2.19
CA THR A 27 -4.67 -1.31 -1.57
C THR A 27 -3.50 -1.87 -2.37
N GLN A 28 -3.55 -3.14 -2.79
CA GLN A 28 -2.53 -3.73 -3.66
C GLN A 28 -2.42 -2.98 -5.00
N LYS A 29 -3.56 -2.64 -5.62
CA LYS A 29 -3.56 -1.83 -6.85
C LYS A 29 -2.90 -0.47 -6.65
N GLN A 30 -3.20 0.24 -5.57
CA GLN A 30 -2.54 1.52 -5.25
C GLN A 30 -1.03 1.38 -5.05
N HIS A 31 -0.57 0.30 -4.44
CA HIS A 31 0.86 0.06 -4.28
C HIS A 31 1.54 -0.20 -5.63
N PHE A 32 0.89 -0.95 -6.51
CA PHE A 32 1.38 -1.19 -7.86
C PHE A 32 1.39 0.08 -8.71
N GLN A 33 0.35 0.91 -8.64
CA GLN A 33 0.31 2.20 -9.32
C GLN A 33 1.48 3.09 -8.88
N ARG A 34 1.73 3.22 -7.57
CA ARG A 34 2.87 3.98 -7.05
C ARG A 34 4.22 3.43 -7.49
N LEU A 35 4.36 2.11 -7.58
CA LEU A 35 5.56 1.45 -8.09
C LEU A 35 5.83 1.86 -9.54
N LEU A 36 4.78 1.82 -10.38
CA LEU A 36 4.89 2.19 -11.78
C LEU A 36 5.24 3.68 -11.94
N GLU A 37 4.55 4.57 -11.24
CA GLU A 37 4.83 6.02 -11.31
C GLU A 37 6.28 6.34 -10.92
N LEU A 38 6.74 5.80 -9.79
CA LEU A 38 8.08 6.08 -9.29
C LEU A 38 9.18 5.51 -10.20
N CYS A 39 9.01 4.28 -10.68
CA CYS A 39 10.00 3.69 -11.60
C CYS A 39 9.94 4.35 -12.98
N TRP A 40 8.78 4.81 -13.40
CA TRP A 40 8.63 5.58 -14.62
C TRP A 40 9.40 6.90 -14.54
N GLU A 41 9.22 7.67 -13.48
CA GLU A 41 9.96 8.93 -13.26
C GLU A 41 11.48 8.74 -13.19
N LYS A 42 11.95 7.61 -12.65
CA LYS A 42 13.38 7.33 -12.50
C LYS A 42 14.06 6.75 -13.73
N CYS A 43 13.34 5.93 -14.51
CA CYS A 43 13.95 5.11 -15.56
C CYS A 43 13.57 5.55 -16.97
N MET A 44 12.57 6.40 -17.14
CA MET A 44 12.09 6.84 -18.44
C MET A 44 12.49 8.29 -18.74
N ASP A 45 13.65 8.47 -19.40
CA ASP A 45 14.14 9.80 -19.80
C ASP A 45 13.49 10.31 -21.10
N LYS A 46 13.28 9.43 -22.08
CA LYS A 46 12.67 9.77 -23.38
C LYS A 46 11.69 8.69 -23.79
N PRO A 47 10.37 8.98 -23.85
CA PRO A 47 9.39 8.00 -24.27
C PRO A 47 9.57 7.72 -25.77
N GLY A 48 10.07 6.53 -26.09
CA GLY A 48 10.20 6.01 -27.45
C GLY A 48 9.29 4.80 -27.69
N PRO A 49 9.12 4.36 -28.96
CA PRO A 49 8.28 3.21 -29.31
C PRO A 49 8.83 1.87 -28.78
N LYS A 50 10.09 1.84 -28.35
CA LYS A 50 10.72 0.69 -27.69
C LYS A 50 11.49 1.19 -26.47
N LEU A 51 11.38 0.43 -25.38
CA LEU A 51 12.28 0.60 -24.25
C LEU A 51 13.70 0.32 -24.72
N GLU A 52 14.58 1.29 -24.50
CA GLU A 52 16.01 1.12 -24.72
C GLU A 52 16.57 0.17 -23.63
N SER A 53 17.59 -0.63 -23.94
CA SER A 53 18.11 -1.66 -23.01
C SER A 53 18.50 -1.10 -21.63
N ARG A 54 18.94 0.16 -21.61
CA ARG A 54 19.23 0.91 -20.38
C ARG A 54 17.99 1.13 -19.52
N ALA A 55 16.87 1.50 -20.13
CA ALA A 55 15.61 1.72 -19.42
C ALA A 55 15.10 0.37 -18.88
N GLU A 56 15.13 -0.70 -19.68
CA GLU A 56 14.74 -2.05 -19.24
C GLU A 56 15.53 -2.53 -18.02
N ALA A 57 16.86 -2.42 -18.06
CA ALA A 57 17.70 -2.75 -16.91
C ALA A 57 17.42 -1.86 -15.70
N CYS A 58 17.14 -0.57 -15.90
CA CYS A 58 16.75 0.34 -14.82
C CYS A 58 15.42 -0.08 -14.17
N PHE A 59 14.41 -0.44 -14.97
CA PHE A 59 13.11 -0.88 -14.46
C PHE A 59 13.23 -2.13 -13.58
N VAL A 60 13.99 -3.15 -14.02
CA VAL A 60 14.23 -4.36 -13.21
C VAL A 60 14.84 -4.01 -11.85
N ASN A 61 15.90 -3.20 -11.84
CA ASN A 61 16.56 -2.76 -10.60
C ASN A 61 15.64 -1.88 -9.73
N CYS A 62 14.83 -1.02 -10.33
CA CYS A 62 13.93 -0.12 -9.61
C CYS A 62 12.83 -0.89 -8.86
N VAL A 63 12.21 -1.87 -9.53
CA VAL A 63 11.15 -2.69 -8.96
C VAL A 63 11.67 -3.54 -7.80
N GLU A 64 12.83 -4.18 -7.95
CA GLU A 64 13.47 -4.97 -6.90
C GLU A 64 13.72 -4.12 -5.64
N ARG A 65 14.30 -2.92 -5.81
CA ARG A 65 14.57 -1.99 -4.71
C ARG A 65 13.31 -1.43 -4.05
N PHE A 66 12.24 -1.22 -4.82
CA PHE A 66 10.99 -0.71 -4.30
C PHE A 66 10.29 -1.75 -3.41
N ILE A 67 10.27 -3.02 -3.84
CA ILE A 67 9.70 -4.12 -3.06
C ILE A 67 10.49 -4.31 -1.76
N ASP A 68 11.83 -4.29 -1.80
CA ASP A 68 12.67 -4.35 -0.60
C ASP A 68 12.31 -3.26 0.41
N THR A 69 12.13 -2.03 -0.08
CA THR A 69 11.81 -0.87 0.76
C THR A 69 10.42 -0.98 1.37
N ILE A 70 9.42 -1.46 0.63
CA ILE A 70 8.07 -1.68 1.16
C ILE A 70 8.08 -2.80 2.20
N SER A 71 8.74 -3.92 1.91
CA SER A 71 8.84 -5.06 2.82
C SER A 71 9.53 -4.67 4.14
N GLN A 72 10.66 -3.95 4.09
CA GLN A 72 11.32 -3.43 5.29
C GLN A 72 10.46 -2.40 6.05
N LYS A 73 9.81 -1.49 5.32
CA LYS A 73 8.94 -0.48 5.96
C LYS A 73 7.72 -1.13 6.61
N LEU A 74 7.22 -2.22 6.05
CA LEU A 74 6.13 -3.01 6.61
C LEU A 74 6.59 -3.71 7.89
N SER A 75 7.75 -4.38 7.88
CA SER A 75 8.31 -5.00 9.10
C SER A 75 8.62 -3.96 10.17
N LEU A 76 9.19 -2.80 9.83
CA LEU A 76 9.44 -1.73 10.81
C LEU A 76 8.14 -1.15 11.37
N LYS A 77 7.10 -0.96 10.55
CA LYS A 77 5.78 -0.51 11.01
C LYS A 77 5.09 -1.56 11.88
N LEU A 78 5.20 -2.85 11.54
CA LEU A 78 4.69 -3.94 12.36
C LEU A 78 5.44 -3.98 13.70
N THR A 79 6.78 -3.95 13.68
CA THR A 79 7.61 -3.95 14.89
C THR A 79 7.35 -2.71 15.74
N ARG A 80 7.23 -1.51 15.13
CA ARG A 80 6.93 -0.27 15.86
C ARG A 80 5.50 -0.25 16.41
N GLY A 81 4.52 -0.75 15.65
CA GLY A 81 3.13 -0.88 16.09
C GLY A 81 2.99 -1.92 17.20
N TYR A 82 3.61 -3.08 17.03
CA TYR A 82 3.69 -4.15 18.02
C TYR A 82 4.41 -3.70 19.30
N PHE A 83 5.54 -3.00 19.17
CA PHE A 83 6.25 -2.43 20.32
C PHE A 83 5.43 -1.33 21.02
N SER A 84 4.77 -0.45 20.26
CA SER A 84 3.89 0.57 20.84
C SER A 84 2.66 -0.03 21.51
N PHE A 85 2.09 -1.11 20.96
CA PHE A 85 0.95 -1.83 21.53
C PHE A 85 1.36 -2.55 22.81
N LEU A 86 2.49 -3.28 22.80
CA LEU A 86 3.07 -3.89 24.00
C LEU A 86 3.36 -2.85 25.08
N TYR A 87 3.93 -1.70 24.72
CA TYR A 87 4.24 -0.64 25.68
C TYR A 87 2.99 -0.02 26.31
N PHE A 88 1.86 -0.01 25.60
CA PHE A 88 0.59 0.50 26.11
C PHE A 88 -0.21 -0.54 26.92
N GLU A 89 -0.03 -1.84 26.65
CA GLU A 89 -0.59 -2.92 27.48
C GLU A 89 0.21 -3.18 28.77
N LEU A 90 1.51 -2.84 28.79
CA LEU A 90 2.38 -3.03 29.96
C LEU A 90 2.40 -1.85 30.96
N LEU A 91 1.71 -0.74 30.66
CA LEU A 91 1.63 0.49 31.47
C LEU A 91 0.21 0.69 32.01
#